data_AF-A0A2L1GFE1-F1
#
_entry.id   AF-A0A2L1GFE1-F1
#
_cell.length_a   1.000
_cell.length_b   1.000
_cell.length_c   1.000
_cell.angle_alpha   90.00
_cell.angle_beta   90.00
_cell.angle_gamma   90.00
#
_symmetry.space_group_name_H-M   'P 1'
#
loop_
_entity.id
_entity.type
_entity.pdbx_description
1 polymer ?
#
loop_
_entity_poly.entity_id
_entity_poly.type
_entity_poly.pdbx_seq_one_letter_code
_entity_poly.pdbx_strand_id
1 'polypeptide(L)'
;KYIWTAMKHGAEMNSTTCCGDGSVTGSGSSCDDMPTTDFIPQYLRFLQEWVEHFCKQRQAKVKDVIKNCKSCKESGGTCNSDCKTKCKGECDAYKKFIEECRTAAEGTAESSWVKRWDQIYKRYSKYIEDAK
;
A
#
# COMPACT_ATOMS: atom_id res chain seq x y z
N LYS A 1 4.40 4.16 -27.79
CA LYS A 1 5.88 4.22 -28.00
C LYS A 1 6.47 5.59 -27.65
N TYR A 2 6.12 6.68 -28.34
CA TYR A 2 6.73 8.01 -28.10
C TYR A 2 6.47 8.58 -26.68
N ILE A 3 5.27 8.40 -26.13
CA ILE A 3 4.93 8.82 -24.77
C ILE A 3 5.83 8.11 -23.74
N TRP A 4 6.00 6.78 -23.86
CA TRP A 4 6.87 5.99 -22.98
C TRP A 4 8.33 6.43 -23.05
N THR A 5 8.85 6.68 -24.25
CA THR A 5 10.22 7.20 -24.43
C THR A 5 10.42 8.54 -23.72
N ALA A 6 9.45 9.45 -23.83
CA ALA A 6 9.52 10.74 -23.14
C ALA A 6 9.46 10.59 -21.61
N MET A 7 8.62 9.69 -21.09
CA MET A 7 8.55 9.39 -19.66
C MET A 7 9.87 8.82 -19.13
N LYS A 8 10.50 7.88 -19.85
CA LYS A 8 11.83 7.35 -19.47
C LYS A 8 12.88 8.44 -19.42
N HIS A 9 12.88 9.33 -20.41
CA HIS A 9 13.83 10.46 -20.46
C HIS A 9 13.62 11.42 -19.29
N GLY A 10 12.37 11.80 -18.99
CA GLY A 10 12.04 12.70 -17.87
C GLY A 10 12.32 12.10 -16.49
N ALA A 11 12.32 10.78 -16.36
CA ALA A 11 12.67 10.08 -15.12
C ALA A 11 14.19 9.84 -14.95
N GLU A 12 15.02 10.39 -15.85
CA GLU A 12 16.48 10.18 -15.89
C GLU A 12 16.89 8.69 -15.87
N MET A 13 16.02 7.82 -16.38
CA MET A 13 16.25 6.39 -16.41
C MET A 13 17.24 6.05 -17.53
N ASN A 14 18.48 5.74 -17.16
CA ASN A 14 19.38 5.00 -18.06
C ASN A 14 18.99 3.51 -18.06
N SER A 15 19.38 2.78 -19.10
CA SER A 15 19.08 1.34 -19.25
C SER A 15 19.56 0.46 -18.07
N THR A 16 20.40 1.00 -17.18
CA THR A 16 21.04 0.28 -16.07
C THR A 16 20.31 0.49 -14.73
N THR A 17 19.53 1.56 -14.56
CA THR A 17 18.91 1.92 -13.27
C THR A 17 17.57 1.20 -13.01
N CYS A 18 17.01 0.50 -14.00
CA CYS A 18 15.68 -0.10 -13.87
C CYS A 18 15.64 -1.47 -13.13
N CYS A 19 16.75 -1.93 -12.56
CA CYS A 19 16.78 -3.16 -11.77
C CYS A 19 17.07 -2.83 -10.30
N GLY A 20 16.01 -2.67 -9.52
CA GLY A 20 16.07 -2.78 -8.07
C GLY A 20 16.18 -4.24 -7.63
N ASP A 21 17.13 -5.00 -8.20
CA ASP A 21 17.78 -6.13 -7.55
C ASP A 21 19.03 -6.51 -8.36
N GLY A 22 20.18 -6.62 -7.70
CA GLY A 22 21.49 -6.81 -8.31
C GLY A 22 21.74 -8.22 -8.85
N SER A 23 20.75 -8.88 -9.43
CA SER A 23 20.89 -10.24 -9.95
C SER A 23 19.85 -10.50 -11.04
N VAL A 24 20.28 -10.50 -12.30
CA VAL A 24 20.10 -11.59 -13.29
C VAL A 24 20.94 -11.21 -14.51
N THR A 25 22.11 -11.84 -14.63
CA THR A 25 22.77 -12.02 -15.92
C THR A 25 22.00 -13.07 -16.71
N GLY A 26 21.28 -12.66 -17.75
CA GLY A 26 20.75 -13.57 -18.77
C GLY A 26 19.23 -13.81 -18.76
N SER A 27 18.44 -12.77 -19.00
CA SER A 27 17.23 -12.80 -19.85
C SER A 27 16.71 -11.36 -19.97
N GLY A 28 16.03 -11.03 -21.06
CA GLY A 28 15.71 -9.66 -21.47
C GLY A 28 15.22 -8.71 -20.37
N SER A 29 15.75 -7.49 -20.39
CA SER A 29 15.36 -6.35 -19.55
C SER A 29 13.84 -6.13 -19.59
N SER A 30 13.14 -6.38 -18.47
CA SER A 30 11.68 -6.18 -18.34
C SER A 30 11.26 -4.69 -18.37
N CYS A 31 12.22 -3.80 -18.58
CA CYS A 31 12.09 -2.36 -18.45
C CYS A 31 12.06 -1.65 -19.82
N ASP A 32 12.44 -2.37 -20.88
CA ASP A 32 12.39 -1.85 -22.25
C ASP A 32 10.99 -1.89 -22.85
N ASP A 33 10.15 -2.81 -22.36
CA ASP A 33 8.79 -2.96 -22.83
C ASP A 33 7.86 -1.92 -22.22
N MET A 34 6.99 -1.36 -23.09
CA MET A 34 5.92 -0.49 -22.64
C MET A 34 5.00 -1.28 -21.70
N PRO A 35 4.67 -0.75 -20.51
CA PRO A 35 3.83 -1.48 -19.58
C PRO A 35 2.47 -1.78 -20.23
N THR A 36 1.98 -3.00 -20.05
CA THR A 36 0.64 -3.41 -20.52
C THR A 36 -0.49 -2.85 -19.64
N THR A 37 -0.14 -2.03 -18.65
CA THR A 37 -1.08 -1.38 -17.73
C THR A 37 -2.10 -0.52 -18.47
N ASP A 38 -1.75 0.04 -19.64
CA ASP A 38 -2.68 0.81 -20.47
C ASP A 38 -3.92 -0.01 -20.91
N PHE A 39 -3.81 -1.34 -21.00
CA PHE A 39 -4.92 -2.25 -21.32
C PHE A 39 -5.81 -2.60 -20.12
N ILE A 40 -5.39 -2.24 -18.91
CA ILE A 40 -6.18 -2.47 -17.68
C ILE A 40 -7.14 -1.29 -17.49
N PRO A 41 -8.44 -1.51 -17.26
CA PRO A 41 -9.38 -0.43 -16.95
C PRO A 41 -8.85 0.52 -15.86
N GLN A 42 -8.98 1.82 -16.07
CA GLN A 42 -8.42 2.86 -15.20
C GLN A 42 -8.85 2.70 -13.73
N TYR A 43 -10.08 2.24 -13.50
CA TYR A 43 -10.59 1.94 -12.15
C TYR A 43 -9.73 0.91 -11.41
N LEU A 44 -9.31 -0.17 -12.10
CA LEU A 44 -8.48 -1.22 -11.51
C LEU A 44 -7.04 -0.74 -11.27
N ARG A 45 -6.50 0.12 -12.15
CA ARG A 45 -5.20 0.75 -11.91
C ARG A 45 -5.20 1.61 -10.65
N PHE A 46 -6.19 2.49 -10.50
CA PHE A 46 -6.33 3.31 -9.30
C PHE A 46 -6.60 2.48 -8.05
N LEU A 47 -7.30 1.36 -8.17
CA LEU A 47 -7.48 0.42 -7.07
C LEU A 47 -6.14 -0.20 -6.64
N GLN A 48 -5.32 -0.63 -7.60
CA GLN A 48 -3.99 -1.18 -7.33
C GLN A 48 -3.09 -0.14 -6.64
N GLU A 49 -3.02 1.08 -7.17
CA GLU A 49 -2.25 2.17 -6.55
C GLU A 49 -2.75 2.48 -5.13
N TRP A 50 -4.07 2.50 -4.92
CA TRP A 50 -4.66 2.71 -3.61
C TRP A 50 -4.29 1.61 -2.61
N VAL A 51 -4.34 0.34 -3.04
CA VAL A 51 -3.94 -0.80 -2.20
C VAL A 51 -2.44 -0.75 -1.89
N GLU A 52 -1.59 -0.43 -2.85
CA GLU A 52 -0.15 -0.30 -2.64
C GLU A 52 0.16 0.81 -1.62
N HIS A 53 -0.48 1.97 -1.79
CA HIS A 53 -0.33 3.10 -0.88
C HIS A 53 -0.81 2.76 0.55
N PHE A 54 -1.95 2.08 0.68
CA PHE A 54 -2.43 1.58 1.96
C PHE A 54 -1.44 0.61 2.61
N CYS A 55 -0.99 -0.40 1.86
CA CYS A 55 -0.08 -1.43 2.35
C CYS A 55 1.24 -0.85 2.85
N LYS A 56 1.80 0.14 2.15
CA LYS A 56 3.03 0.84 2.56
C LYS A 56 2.87 1.54 3.92
N GLN A 57 1.76 2.26 4.11
CA GLN A 57 1.47 2.92 5.38
C GLN A 57 1.17 1.92 6.51
N ARG A 58 0.38 0.88 6.19
CA ARG A 58 0.06 -0.19 7.13
C ARG A 58 1.32 -0.90 7.61
N GLN A 59 2.27 -1.19 6.74
CA GLN A 59 3.52 -1.86 7.10
C GLN A 59 4.31 -1.06 8.14
N ALA A 60 4.40 0.26 7.97
CA ALA A 60 5.06 1.12 8.95
C ALA A 60 4.37 1.05 10.32
N LYS A 61 3.05 1.21 10.37
CA LYS A 61 2.28 1.20 11.64
C LYS A 61 2.27 -0.18 12.32
N VAL A 62 2.15 -1.26 11.55
CA VAL A 62 2.17 -2.63 12.10
C VAL A 62 3.53 -3.00 12.66
N LYS A 63 4.64 -2.47 12.10
CA LYS A 63 5.98 -2.70 12.62
C LYS A 63 6.12 -2.21 14.06
N ASP A 64 5.54 -1.05 14.38
CA ASP A 64 5.55 -0.47 15.72
C ASP A 64 4.70 -1.30 16.71
N VAL A 65 3.51 -1.74 16.26
CA VAL A 65 2.66 -2.66 17.04
C VAL A 65 3.41 -3.96 17.34
N ILE A 66 4.00 -4.61 16.32
CA ILE A 66 4.74 -5.87 16.52
C ILE A 66 5.90 -5.66 17.48
N LYS A 67 6.69 -4.59 17.31
CA LYS A 67 7.85 -4.33 18.17
C LYS A 67 7.45 -4.19 19.64
N ASN A 68 6.37 -3.47 19.93
CA ASN A 68 5.94 -3.18 21.30
C ASN A 68 5.10 -4.30 21.92
N CYS A 69 4.40 -5.11 21.10
CA CYS A 69 3.55 -6.20 21.58
C CYS A 69 4.23 -7.57 21.59
N LYS A 70 5.26 -7.80 20.77
CA LYS A 70 5.95 -9.10 20.68
C LYS A 70 6.65 -9.48 21.98
N SER A 71 7.30 -8.52 22.64
CA SER A 71 7.92 -8.70 23.95
C SER A 71 6.92 -9.12 25.04
N CYS A 72 5.67 -8.68 24.92
CA CYS A 72 4.54 -9.03 25.80
C CYS A 72 4.08 -10.48 25.61
N LYS A 73 4.13 -10.98 24.37
CA LYS A 73 3.78 -12.37 24.02
C LYS A 73 4.85 -13.36 24.47
N GLU A 74 6.13 -12.99 24.32
CA GLU A 74 7.28 -13.84 24.66
C GLU A 74 7.50 -13.97 26.18
N SER A 75 6.96 -13.05 26.99
CA SER A 75 7.00 -13.13 28.46
C SER A 75 5.93 -14.08 29.06
N GLY A 76 5.35 -14.99 28.27
CA GLY A 76 4.48 -16.06 28.77
C GLY A 76 3.22 -15.58 29.49
N GLY A 77 2.74 -14.36 29.19
CA GLY A 77 1.60 -13.75 29.87
C GLY A 77 1.92 -13.03 31.18
N THR A 78 3.17 -13.09 31.68
CA THR A 78 3.68 -12.25 32.77
C THR A 78 4.09 -10.87 32.27
N CYS A 79 3.22 -10.26 31.45
CA CYS A 79 3.49 -8.95 30.89
C CYS A 79 3.30 -7.90 32.01
N ASN A 80 4.41 -7.31 32.47
CA ASN A 80 4.39 -6.23 33.48
C ASN A 80 3.50 -5.06 32.99
N SER A 81 2.94 -4.25 33.90
CA SER A 81 1.95 -3.21 33.59
C SER A 81 2.34 -2.29 32.43
N ASP A 82 3.64 -2.01 32.30
CA ASP A 82 4.20 -1.14 31.27
C ASP A 82 4.07 -1.70 29.86
N CYS A 83 4.23 -3.01 29.70
CA CYS A 83 4.17 -3.64 28.39
C CYS A 83 2.71 -3.82 27.94
N LYS A 84 1.79 -4.06 28.87
CA LYS A 84 0.33 -3.96 28.62
C LYS A 84 -0.07 -2.55 28.18
N THR A 85 0.54 -1.52 28.76
CA THR A 85 0.23 -0.11 28.45
C THR A 85 0.80 0.32 27.09
N LYS A 86 2.07 0.01 26.80
CA LYS A 86 2.72 0.34 25.52
C LYS A 86 2.10 -0.40 24.34
N CYS A 87 1.90 -1.72 24.46
CA CYS A 87 1.25 -2.49 23.40
C CYS A 87 -0.18 -1.99 23.13
N LYS A 88 -0.95 -1.70 24.18
CA LYS A 88 -2.30 -1.14 24.03
C LYS A 88 -2.26 0.22 23.32
N GLY A 89 -1.35 1.11 23.69
CA GLY A 89 -1.19 2.42 23.05
C GLY A 89 -0.91 2.31 21.55
N GLU A 90 -0.02 1.40 21.13
CA GLU A 90 0.27 1.17 19.71
C GLU A 90 -0.92 0.54 18.96
N CYS A 91 -1.62 -0.41 19.59
CA CYS A 91 -2.85 -0.98 19.04
C CYS A 91 -3.95 0.07 18.87
N ASP A 92 -4.11 0.96 19.84
CA ASP A 92 -5.07 2.07 19.79
C ASP A 92 -4.67 3.08 18.70
N ALA A 93 -3.37 3.37 18.56
CA ALA A 93 -2.86 4.22 17.48
C ALA A 93 -3.07 3.59 16.09
N TYR A 94 -2.89 2.27 15.95
CA TYR A 94 -3.19 1.56 14.71
C TYR A 94 -4.69 1.55 14.41
N LYS A 95 -5.53 1.30 15.41
CA LYS A 95 -6.99 1.35 15.28
C LYS A 95 -7.43 2.74 14.81
N LYS A 96 -6.90 3.78 15.45
CA LYS A 96 -7.10 5.18 15.09
C LYS A 96 -6.66 5.45 13.65
N PHE A 97 -5.51 4.95 13.21
CA PHE A 97 -5.06 5.06 11.81
C PHE A 97 -6.04 4.44 10.80
N ILE A 98 -6.69 3.33 11.13
CA ILE A 98 -7.67 2.66 10.24
C ILE A 98 -9.04 3.37 10.26
N GLU A 99 -9.46 3.82 11.44
CA GLU A 99 -10.80 4.36 11.69
C GLU A 99 -10.93 5.87 11.50
N GLU A 100 -9.86 6.64 11.62
CA GLU A 100 -9.92 8.09 11.47
C GLU A 100 -10.22 8.52 10.05
N CYS A 101 -11.14 9.48 9.93
CA CYS A 101 -11.29 10.27 8.72
C CYS A 101 -10.07 11.18 8.57
N ARG A 102 -9.24 10.91 7.58
CA ARG A 102 -8.20 11.86 7.18
C ARG A 102 -8.86 13.03 6.47
N THR A 103 -8.49 14.25 6.87
CA THR A 103 -8.90 15.46 6.15
C THR A 103 -8.02 15.64 4.92
N ALA A 104 -8.49 16.42 3.94
CA ALA A 104 -7.78 16.65 2.67
C ALA A 104 -6.33 17.17 2.82
N ALA A 105 -5.96 17.71 3.98
CA ALA A 105 -4.61 18.18 4.30
C ALA A 105 -3.60 17.04 4.57
N GLU A 106 -4.07 15.83 4.91
CA GLU A 106 -3.22 14.65 5.21
C GLU A 106 -3.38 13.51 4.18
N GLY A 107 -4.22 13.69 3.15
CA GLY A 107 -4.48 12.72 2.08
C GLY A 107 -5.82 12.92 1.37
N THR A 108 -5.97 12.34 0.18
CA THR A 108 -6.93 12.73 -0.89
C THR A 108 -8.44 12.43 -0.69
N ALA A 109 -8.96 12.19 0.51
CA ALA A 109 -10.42 12.14 0.73
C ALA A 109 -10.80 12.15 2.22
N GLU A 110 -11.86 12.90 2.57
CA GLU A 110 -12.55 12.91 3.88
C GLU A 110 -13.24 11.57 4.21
N SER A 111 -12.49 10.49 4.36
CA SER A 111 -13.05 9.20 4.79
C SER A 111 -12.01 8.29 5.43
N SER A 112 -12.44 7.46 6.37
CA SER A 112 -11.60 6.39 6.91
C SER A 112 -11.31 5.31 5.86
N TRP A 113 -10.22 4.56 6.04
CA TRP A 113 -9.84 3.46 5.14
C TRP A 113 -10.96 2.43 4.99
N VAL A 114 -11.67 2.14 6.09
CA VAL A 114 -12.79 1.19 6.11
C VAL A 114 -13.95 1.69 5.25
N LYS A 115 -14.34 2.95 5.39
CA LYS A 115 -15.43 3.54 4.59
C LYS A 115 -15.08 3.57 3.11
N ARG A 116 -13.83 3.89 2.78
CA ARG A 116 -13.38 3.93 1.39
C ARG A 116 -13.38 2.54 0.76
N TRP A 117 -12.92 1.53 1.50
CA TRP A 117 -12.95 0.15 1.04
C TRP A 117 -14.38 -0.35 0.75
N ASP A 118 -15.34 -0.03 1.62
CA ASP A 118 -16.76 -0.37 1.39
C ASP A 118 -17.31 0.26 0.10
N GLN A 119 -16.99 1.54 -0.17
CA GLN A 119 -17.38 2.21 -1.41
C GLN A 119 -16.74 1.56 -2.64
N ILE A 120 -15.46 1.22 -2.57
CA ILE A 120 -14.74 0.51 -3.63
C ILE A 120 -15.41 -0.83 -3.91
N TYR A 121 -15.65 -1.62 -2.87
CA TYR A 121 -16.28 -2.94 -2.98
C TYR A 121 -17.67 -2.84 -3.63
N LYS A 122 -18.54 -1.94 -3.16
CA LYS A 122 -19.87 -1.72 -3.74
C LYS A 122 -19.81 -1.37 -5.22
N ARG A 123 -18.88 -0.49 -5.60
CA ARG A 123 -18.70 -0.08 -7.01
C ARG A 123 -18.17 -1.23 -7.87
N TYR A 124 -17.19 -1.98 -7.37
CA TYR A 124 -16.66 -3.15 -8.07
C TYR A 124 -17.74 -4.22 -8.26
N SER A 125 -18.51 -4.55 -7.22
CA SER A 125 -19.63 -5.49 -7.31
C SER A 125 -20.67 -5.03 -8.33
N LYS A 126 -21.00 -3.73 -8.37
CA LYS A 126 -21.90 -3.18 -9.41
C LYS A 126 -21.35 -3.44 -10.82
N TYR A 127 -20.06 -3.21 -11.06
CA TYR A 127 -19.46 -3.48 -12.37
C TYR A 127 -19.49 -4.96 -12.76
N ILE A 128 -19.36 -5.86 -11.79
CA ILE A 128 -19.49 -7.30 -12.02
C ILE A 128 -20.93 -7.66 -12.41
N GLU A 129 -21.94 -7.06 -11.76
CA GLU A 129 -23.35 -7.29 -12.13
C GLU A 129 -23.70 -6.67 -13.49
N ASP A 130 -23.26 -5.42 -13.77
CA ASP A 130 -23.53 -4.73 -15.04
C ASP A 130 -22.86 -5.42 -16.25
N ALA A 131 -21.84 -6.26 -16.02
CA ALA A 131 -21.11 -6.99 -17.05
C ALA A 131 -21.68 -8.39 -17.35
N LYS A 132 -22.69 -8.85 -16.61
CA LYS A 132 -23.42 -10.09 -16.87
C LYS A 132 -24.47 -9.88 -17.97
#